data_AF-A0A2G9N7S9-F1
#
_entry.id   AF-A0A2G9N7S9-F1
#
_cell.length_a   1.000
_cell.length_b   1.000
_cell.length_c   1.000
_cell.angle_alpha   90.00
_cell.angle_beta   90.00
_cell.angle_gamma   90.00
#
_symmetry.space_group_name_H-M   'P 1'
#
loop_
_entity.id
_entity.type
_entity.pdbx_description
1 polymer ?
#
loop_
_entity_poly.entity_id
_entity_poly.type
_entity_poly.pdbx_seq_one_letter_code
_entity_poly.pdbx_strand_id
1 'polypeptide(L)' 'MKERISVTIDREIVDLLDKLSKKRKFRNRSHIVEFAVGKLAEEELADDINSPK' A
#
# COMPACT_ATOMS: atom_id res chain seq x y z
N MET A 1 16.42 6.19 -1.55
CA MET A 1 16.73 4.77 -1.87
C MET A 1 15.47 3.94 -1.67
N LYS A 2 15.29 2.84 -2.41
CA LYS A 2 14.14 1.93 -2.25
C LYS A 2 14.67 0.54 -1.89
N GLU A 3 14.05 -0.08 -0.89
CA GLU A 3 14.36 -1.45 -0.47
C GLU A 3 13.41 -2.45 -1.13
N ARG A 4 13.92 -3.64 -1.45
CA ARG A 4 13.11 -4.72 -2.03
C ARG A 4 12.53 -5.59 -0.92
N ILE A 5 11.21 -5.76 -0.94
CA ILE A 5 10.52 -6.71 -0.06
C ILE A 5 9.92 -7.87 -0.87
N SER A 6 9.79 -9.03 -0.23
CA SER A 6 9.03 -10.17 -0.74
C SER A 6 7.93 -10.46 0.27
N VAL A 7 6.68 -10.58 -0.21
CA VAL A 7 5.51 -10.81 0.64
C VAL A 7 4.63 -11.89 0.03
N THR A 8 4.00 -12.69 0.89
CA THR A 8 2.99 -13.67 0.49
C THR A 8 1.62 -13.05 0.73
N ILE A 9 0.79 -13.01 -0.31
CA ILE A 9 -0.56 -12.44 -0.26
C ILE A 9 -1.51 -13.31 -1.09
N ASP A 10 -2.80 -13.20 -0.83
CA ASP A 10 -3.81 -13.95 -1.57
C ASP A 10 -3.80 -13.58 -3.06
N ARG A 11 -4.11 -14.59 -3.88
CA ARG A 11 -4.13 -14.44 -5.34
C ARG A 11 -5.09 -13.36 -5.81
N GLU A 12 -6.23 -13.22 -5.14
CA GLU A 12 -7.22 -12.19 -5.44
C GLU A 12 -6.66 -10.78 -5.27
N ILE A 13 -5.75 -10.59 -4.30
CA ILE A 13 -5.05 -9.31 -4.08
C ILE A 13 -4.05 -9.07 -5.20
N VAL A 14 -3.32 -10.10 -5.66
CA VAL A 14 -2.40 -9.98 -6.81
C VAL A 14 -3.16 -9.54 -8.07
N ASP A 15 -4.31 -10.15 -8.34
CA ASP A 15 -5.16 -9.80 -9.49
C ASP A 15 -5.70 -8.36 -9.40
N LEU A 16 -6.01 -7.91 -8.19
CA LEU A 16 -6.42 -6.53 -7.93
C LEU A 16 -5.26 -5.54 -8.18
N LEU A 17 -4.05 -5.86 -7.72
CA LEU A 17 -2.85 -5.06 -7.98
C LEU A 17 -2.59 -4.93 -9.49
N ASP A 18 -2.77 -6.01 -10.26
CA ASP A 18 -2.63 -5.98 -11.72
C ASP A 18 -3.64 -5.08 -12.40
N LYS A 19 -4.92 -5.17 -12.01
CA LYS A 19 -5.97 -4.29 -12.54
C LYS A 19 -5.68 -2.82 -12.23
N LEU A 20 -5.21 -2.53 -11.02
CA LEU A 20 -4.86 -1.17 -10.60
C LEU A 20 -3.62 -0.64 -11.32
N SER A 21 -2.64 -1.50 -11.61
CA SER A 21 -1.42 -1.12 -12.33
C SER A 21 -1.68 -0.63 -13.77
N LYS A 22 -2.80 -1.05 -14.36
CA LYS A 22 -3.24 -0.61 -15.69
C LYS A 22 -3.87 0.79 -15.71
N LYS A 23 -4.22 1.34 -14.54
CA LYS A 23 -4.74 2.71 -14.44
C LYS A 23 -3.57 3.70 -14.48
N ARG A 24 -3.73 4.85 -15.16
CA ARG A 24 -2.71 5.91 -15.30
C ARG A 24 -2.17 6.45 -13.95
N LYS A 25 -2.83 6.16 -12.83
CA LYS A 25 -2.44 6.57 -11.48
C LYS A 25 -1.19 5.85 -10.95
N PHE A 26 -0.89 4.63 -11.39
CA PHE A 26 0.20 3.83 -10.83
C PHE A 26 1.17 3.32 -11.88
N ARG A 27 2.46 3.26 -11.52
CA ARG A 27 3.54 2.86 -12.42
C ARG A 27 3.77 1.34 -12.44
N ASN A 28 3.55 0.66 -11.32
CA ASN A 28 3.74 -0.78 -11.13
C ASN A 28 3.10 -1.23 -9.80
N ARG A 29 3.16 -2.55 -9.52
CA ARG A 29 2.66 -3.13 -8.27
C ARG A 29 3.34 -2.55 -7.03
N SER A 30 4.65 -2.34 -7.05
CA SER A 30 5.40 -1.77 -5.92
C SER A 30 4.93 -0.37 -5.54
N HIS A 31 4.62 0.48 -6.52
CA HIS A 31 4.08 1.82 -6.28
C HIS A 31 2.68 1.78 -5.66
N ILE A 32 1.87 0.77 -5.99
CA ILE A 32 0.55 0.59 -5.38
C ILE A 32 0.70 0.18 -3.91
N VAL A 33 1.59 -0.77 -3.62
CA VAL A 33 1.87 -1.22 -2.25
C VAL A 33 2.42 -0.06 -1.42
N GLU A 34 3.38 0.70 -1.94
CA GLU A 34 3.95 1.88 -1.27
C GLU A 34 2.87 2.94 -0.97
N PHE A 35 1.97 3.21 -1.92
CA PHE A 35 0.86 4.15 -1.72
C PHE A 35 -0.14 3.66 -0.67
N ALA A 36 -0.48 2.37 -0.68
CA ALA A 36 -1.43 1.78 0.27
C ALA A 36 -0.87 1.79 1.71
N VAL A 37 0.39 1.41 1.88
CA VAL A 37 1.07 1.46 3.18
C VAL A 37 1.17 2.89 3.69
N GLY A 38 1.48 3.86 2.82
CA GLY A 38 1.51 5.27 3.18
C GLY A 38 0.15 5.76 3.69
N LYS A 39 -0.94 5.44 2.98
CA LYS A 39 -2.30 5.79 3.42
C LYS A 39 -2.68 5.16 4.75
N LEU A 40 -2.39 3.87 4.93
CA LEU A 40 -2.69 3.18 6.18
C LEU A 40 -1.90 3.80 7.34
N ALA A 41 -0.63 4.16 7.11
CA ALA A 41 0.17 4.84 8.11
C ALA A 41 -0.40 6.22 8.46
N GLU A 42 -0.87 7.00 7.48
CA GLU A 42 -1.53 8.29 7.75
C GLU A 42 -2.82 8.13 8.58
N GLU A 43 -3.59 7.08 8.34
CA GLU A 43 -4.82 6.76 9.09
C GLU A 43 -4.46 6.35 10.54
N GLU A 44 -3.57 5.38 10.73
CA GLU A 44 -3.19 4.88 12.06
C GLU A 44 -2.40 5.91 12.89
N LEU A 45 -1.50 6.68 12.27
CA LEU A 45 -0.75 7.75 12.96
C LEU A 45 -1.63 8.96 13.29
N ALA A 46 -2.75 9.16 12.59
CA ALA A 46 -3.73 10.18 12.98
C ALA A 46 -4.58 9.74 14.18
N ASP A 47 -4.80 8.44 14.35
CA ASP A 47 -5.48 7.85 15.51
C ASP A 47 -4.61 7.86 16.78
N ASP A 48 -3.29 7.65 16.67
CA ASP A 48 -2.35 7.74 17.80
C ASP A 48 -2.25 9.15 18.42
N ILE A 49 -2.62 10.22 17.69
CA ILE A 49 -2.62 11.60 18.20
C ILE A 49 -3.92 11.89 19.02
N ASN A 50 -4.99 11.11 18.82
CA ASN A 50 -6.30 11.35 19.44
C ASN A 50 -6.66 10.41 20.61
N SER A 51 -5.81 9.43 20.94
CA SER A 51 -5.97 8.62 22.15
C SER A 51 -4.83 8.90 23.15
N PRO A 52 -4.98 9.90 24.06
CA PRO A 52 -4.07 10.00 25.19
C PRO A 52 -4.30 8.76 26.06
N LYS A 53 -3.24 7.95 26.21
CA LYS A 53 -3.17 6.95 27.27
C LYS A 53 -3.28 7.60 28.64
#